data_AF-A0A1I5P4X4-F1
#
_entry.id   AF-A0A1I5P4X4-F1
#
_cell.length_a   1.000
_cell.length_b   1.000
_cell.length_c   1.000
_cell.angle_alpha   90.00
_cell.angle_beta   90.00
_cell.angle_gamma   90.00
#
_symmetry.space_group_name_H-M   'P 1'
#
loop_
_entity.id
_entity.type
_entity.pdbx_description
1 polymer ?
#
loop_
_entity_poly.entity_id
_entity_poly.type
_entity_poly.pdbx_seq_one_letter_code
_entity_poly.pdbx_strand_id
1 'polypeptide(L)'
;MKRYTKAKTLLESLMTIPDYRVDIGKVEYPLAEVLFMVIFALLKGNTTFKEIFGWMIYNKDNPVLKEIFEKDEVKMPSKSTLHNILTN
;
A
#
# COMPACT_ATOMS: atom_id res chain seq x y z
N MET A 1 -24.76 -5.45 3.73
CA MET A 1 -23.71 -4.68 4.44
C MET A 1 -22.49 -4.63 3.51
N LYS A 2 -22.07 -3.45 3.02
CA LYS A 2 -20.86 -3.36 2.16
C LYS A 2 -19.67 -3.79 3.02
N ARG A 3 -18.94 -4.86 2.64
CA ARG A 3 -17.75 -5.31 3.38
C ARG A 3 -16.66 -4.23 3.30
N TYR A 4 -15.81 -4.16 4.33
CA TYR A 4 -14.63 -3.30 4.40
C TYR A 4 -14.84 -1.80 4.18
N THR A 5 -16.03 -1.25 4.45
CA THR A 5 -16.36 0.17 4.21
C THR A 5 -15.32 1.13 4.79
N LYS A 6 -14.91 0.95 6.05
CA LYS A 6 -13.89 1.81 6.69
C LYS A 6 -12.53 1.73 5.99
N ALA A 7 -12.12 0.56 5.52
CA ALA A 7 -10.86 0.37 4.81
C ALA A 7 -10.91 1.04 3.43
N LYS A 8 -12.04 0.93 2.72
CA LYS A 8 -12.25 1.63 1.45
C LYS A 8 -12.24 3.15 1.63
N THR A 9 -12.91 3.68 2.66
CA THR A 9 -12.86 5.11 2.98
C THR A 9 -11.45 5.59 3.31
N LEU A 10 -10.65 4.78 4.02
CA LEU A 10 -9.24 5.10 4.25
C LEU A 10 -8.46 5.14 2.93
N LEU A 11 -8.63 4.15 2.05
CA LEU A 11 -7.98 4.11 0.74
C LEU A 11 -8.35 5.36 -0.10
N GLU A 12 -9.62 5.70 -0.18
CA GLU A 12 -10.11 6.91 -0.85
C GLU A 12 -9.48 8.18 -0.27
N SER A 13 -9.34 8.25 1.05
CA SER A 13 -8.66 9.38 1.72
C SER A 13 -7.16 9.43 1.37
N LEU A 14 -6.50 8.29 1.23
CA LEU A 14 -5.09 8.24 0.82
C LEU A 14 -4.90 8.63 -0.65
N MET A 15 -5.91 8.39 -1.51
CA MET A 15 -5.88 8.82 -2.91
C MET A 15 -5.91 10.34 -3.09
N THR A 16 -6.32 11.11 -2.07
CA THR A 16 -6.26 12.58 -2.14
C THR A 16 -4.86 13.14 -1.92
N ILE A 17 -3.91 12.31 -1.49
CA ILE A 17 -2.51 12.71 -1.32
C ILE A 17 -1.88 12.81 -2.72
N PRO A 18 -1.32 13.97 -3.10
CA PRO A 18 -0.70 14.11 -4.41
C PRO A 18 0.52 13.19 -4.54
N ASP A 19 0.59 12.46 -5.65
CA ASP A 19 1.71 11.60 -5.99
C ASP A 19 2.69 12.37 -6.89
N TYR A 20 3.80 12.82 -6.31
CA TYR A 20 4.82 13.60 -7.01
C TYR A 20 5.86 12.75 -7.75
N ARG A 21 5.70 11.42 -7.76
CA ARG A 21 6.59 10.53 -8.51
C ARG A 21 6.46 10.83 -10.01
N VAL A 22 7.61 11.01 -10.66
CA VAL A 22 7.69 11.20 -12.12
C VAL A 22 7.34 9.91 -12.85
N ASP A 23 7.00 10.01 -14.14
CA ASP A 23 6.62 8.88 -14.99
C ASP A 23 5.40 8.09 -14.49
N ILE A 24 4.31 8.79 -14.13
CA ILE A 24 3.05 8.20 -13.61
C ILE A 24 2.54 7.03 -14.46
N GLY A 25 2.70 7.08 -15.80
CA GLY A 25 2.29 6.00 -16.71
C GLY A 25 3.09 4.69 -16.58
N LYS A 26 4.21 4.69 -15.85
CA LYS A 26 5.05 3.52 -15.55
C LYS A 26 4.92 3.06 -14.10
N VAL A 27 4.15 3.78 -13.28
CA VAL A 27 3.99 3.45 -11.86
C VAL A 27 3.07 2.24 -11.73
N GLU A 28 3.64 1.11 -11.34
CA GLU A 28 2.89 -0.13 -11.20
C GLU A 28 2.23 -0.31 -9.83
N TYR A 29 2.60 0.52 -8.85
CA TYR A 29 2.15 0.47 -7.45
C TYR A 29 1.66 1.87 -7.01
N PRO A 30 0.32 2.10 -7.00
CA PRO A 30 -0.26 3.38 -6.60
C PRO A 30 0.17 3.81 -5.19
N LEU A 31 0.40 5.11 -5.00
CA LEU A 31 0.89 5.64 -3.72
C LEU A 31 -0.10 5.31 -2.58
N ALA A 32 -1.39 5.47 -2.82
CA ALA A 32 -2.44 5.18 -1.85
C ALA A 32 -2.40 3.72 -1.35
N GLU A 33 -2.16 2.75 -2.24
CA GLU A 33 -2.06 1.33 -1.88
C GLU A 33 -0.78 1.05 -1.07
N VAL A 34 0.34 1.65 -1.45
CA VAL A 34 1.61 1.54 -0.71
C VAL A 34 1.45 2.11 0.70
N LEU A 35 0.90 3.32 0.82
CA LEU A 35 0.65 3.96 2.13
C LEU A 35 -0.33 3.16 2.98
N PHE A 36 -1.39 2.63 2.38
CA PHE A 36 -2.36 1.78 3.06
C PHE A 36 -1.65 0.57 3.69
N MET A 37 -0.85 -0.14 2.90
CA MET A 37 -0.12 -1.32 3.35
C MET A 37 0.87 -1.00 4.48
N VAL A 38 1.57 0.13 4.39
CA VAL A 38 2.52 0.57 5.41
C VAL A 38 1.81 0.94 6.71
N ILE A 39 0.68 1.67 6.64
CA ILE A 39 -0.13 2.00 7.82
C ILE A 39 -0.60 0.72 8.52
N PHE A 40 -1.09 -0.26 7.77
CA PHE A 40 -1.52 -1.54 8.36
C PHE A 40 -0.36 -2.34 8.96
N ALA A 41 0.81 -2.35 8.32
CA ALA A 41 2.00 -2.97 8.89
C ALA A 41 2.35 -2.34 10.25
N LEU A 42 2.35 -1.00 10.33
CA LEU A 42 2.58 -0.23 11.56
C LEU A 42 1.53 -0.55 12.63
N LEU A 43 0.24 -0.58 12.27
CA LEU A 43 -0.85 -0.95 13.18
C LEU A 43 -0.75 -2.39 13.72
N LYS A 44 -0.07 -3.28 12.99
CA LYS A 44 0.22 -4.65 13.41
C LYS A 44 1.52 -4.76 14.25
N GLY A 45 2.16 -3.65 14.55
CA GLY A 45 3.38 -3.60 15.37
C GLY A 45 4.68 -3.77 14.58
N ASN A 46 4.64 -3.75 13.26
CA ASN A 46 5.86 -3.77 12.43
C ASN A 46 6.42 -2.35 12.40
N THR A 47 7.48 -2.10 13.16
CA THR A 47 7.97 -0.72 13.39
C THR A 47 9.28 -0.44 12.66
N THR A 48 10.06 -1.47 12.34
CA THR A 48 11.28 -1.31 11.55
C THR A 48 10.96 -1.39 10.06
N PHE A 49 11.77 -0.71 9.24
CA PHE A 49 11.63 -0.76 7.78
C PHE A 49 11.65 -2.20 7.23
N LYS A 50 12.50 -3.07 7.80
CA LYS A 50 12.59 -4.48 7.40
C LYS A 50 11.30 -5.25 7.73
N GLU A 51 10.72 -5.01 8.90
CA GLU A 51 9.45 -5.64 9.29
C GLU A 51 8.30 -5.15 8.42
N ILE A 52 8.21 -3.84 8.18
CA ILE A 52 7.19 -3.25 7.31
C ILE A 52 7.27 -3.87 5.91
N PHE A 53 8.45 -3.87 5.30
CA PHE A 53 8.66 -4.47 3.98
C PHE A 53 8.32 -5.97 3.98
N GLY A 54 8.78 -6.71 4.98
CA GLY A 54 8.48 -8.14 5.12
C GLY A 54 6.98 -8.41 5.22
N TRP A 55 6.27 -7.62 6.01
CA TRP A 55 4.82 -7.70 6.16
C TRP A 55 4.10 -7.42 4.84
N MET A 56 4.54 -6.41 4.09
CA MET A 56 3.97 -6.08 2.78
C MET A 56 4.12 -7.23 1.78
N ILE A 57 5.32 -7.80 1.68
CA ILE A 57 5.59 -8.92 0.78
C ILE A 57 4.78 -10.15 1.17
N TYR A 58 4.65 -10.44 2.47
CA TYR A 58 3.84 -11.56 2.95
C TYR A 58 2.35 -11.39 2.61
N ASN A 59 1.83 -10.15 2.64
CA ASN A 59 0.41 -9.87 2.45
C ASN A 59 0.02 -9.51 1.01
N LYS A 60 0.95 -9.42 0.05
CA LYS A 60 0.61 -9.02 -1.34
C LYS A 60 -0.46 -9.89 -2.01
N ASP A 61 -0.54 -11.17 -1.63
CA ASP A 61 -1.51 -12.12 -2.18
C ASP A 61 -2.79 -12.27 -1.33
N ASN A 62 -2.95 -11.44 -0.30
CA ASN A 62 -4.10 -11.52 0.60
C ASN A 62 -5.42 -11.21 -0.13
N PRO A 63 -6.42 -12.12 -0.13
CA PRO A 63 -7.69 -11.90 -0.82
C PRO A 63 -8.46 -10.66 -0.35
N VAL A 64 -8.32 -10.29 0.93
CA VAL A 64 -8.97 -9.10 1.48
C VAL A 64 -8.38 -7.83 0.88
N LEU A 65 -7.06 -7.77 0.69
CA LEU A 65 -6.40 -6.63 0.07
C LEU A 65 -6.78 -6.51 -1.40
N LYS A 66 -6.86 -7.64 -2.12
CA LYS A 66 -7.37 -7.69 -3.50
C LYS A 66 -8.80 -7.15 -3.62
N GLU A 67 -9.68 -7.49 -2.68
CA GLU A 67 -11.06 -6.98 -2.64
C GLU A 67 -11.14 -5.49 -2.27
N ILE A 68 -10.27 -5.01 -1.37
CA ILE A 68 -10.22 -3.60 -0.99
C ILE A 68 -9.67 -2.74 -2.12
N PHE A 69 -8.61 -3.19 -2.80
CA PHE A 69 -7.96 -2.48 -3.90
C PHE A 69 -8.64 -2.71 -5.26
N GLU A 70 -9.59 -3.63 -5.32
CA GLU A 70 -10.32 -4.00 -6.54
C GLU A 70 -9.37 -4.45 -7.66
N LYS A 71 -8.40 -5.29 -7.30
CA LYS A 71 -7.33 -5.80 -8.19
C LYS A 71 -7.09 -7.28 -8.03
N ASP A 72 -6.79 -7.95 -9.14
CA ASP A 72 -6.41 -9.38 -9.15
C ASP A 72 -5.00 -9.61 -8.56
N GLU A 73 -4.11 -8.65 -8.73
CA GLU A 73 -2.74 -8.66 -8.22
C GLU A 73 -2.39 -7.34 -7.56
N VAL A 74 -1.82 -7.43 -6.35
CA VAL A 74 -1.32 -6.27 -5.60
C VAL A 74 0.19 -6.17 -5.83
N LYS A 75 0.60 -5.30 -6.76
CA LYS A 75 2.01 -5.08 -7.08
C LYS A 75 2.71 -4.33 -5.95
N MET A 76 3.88 -4.82 -5.54
CA MET A 76 4.67 -4.23 -4.46
C MET A 76 5.93 -3.56 -5.00
N PRO A 77 6.32 -2.38 -4.46
CA PRO A 77 7.61 -1.79 -4.77
C PRO A 77 8.76 -2.69 -4.31
N SER A 78 9.91 -2.57 -4.96
CA SER A 78 11.15 -3.16 -4.45
C SER A 78 11.53 -2.54 -3.09
N LYS A 79 12.44 -3.18 -2.36
CA LYS A 79 12.91 -2.64 -1.06
C LYS A 79 13.49 -1.23 -1.18
N SER A 80 14.35 -0.97 -2.16
CA SER A 80 14.93 0.37 -2.37
C SER A 80 13.87 1.38 -2.81
N THR A 81 12.96 0.96 -3.68
CA THR A 81 11.84 1.79 -4.12
C THR A 81 10.93 2.17 -2.96
N LEU A 82 10.56 1.22 -2.09
CA LEU A 82 9.73 1.49 -0.92
C LEU A 82 10.42 2.48 0.01
N HIS A 83 11.71 2.30 0.26
CA HIS A 83 12.49 3.25 1.06
C HIS A 83 12.38 4.66 0.48
N ASN A 84 12.61 4.82 -0.83
CA ASN A 84 12.53 6.11 -1.49
C ASN A 84 11.12 6.74 -1.44
N ILE A 85 10.05 5.93 -1.49
CA ILE A 85 8.67 6.42 -1.36
C ILE A 85 8.38 6.95 0.05
N LEU A 86 8.97 6.34 1.08
CA LEU A 86 8.66 6.67 2.48
C LEU A 86 9.50 7.81 3.05
N THR A 87 10.62 8.15 2.40
CA THR A 87 11.56 9.16 2.90
C THR A 87 11.61 10.44 2.07
N ASN A 88 11.00 10.47 0.89
CA ASN A 88 10.95 11.63 -0.01
C ASN A 88 9.50 12.04 -0.27
#